data_AF-A0A850BL82-F1
#
_entry.id   AF-A0A850BL82-F1
#
_cell.length_a   1.000
_cell.length_b   1.000
_cell.length_c   1.000
_cell.angle_alpha   90.00
_cell.angle_beta   90.00
_cell.angle_gamma   90.00
#
_symmetry.space_group_name_H-M   'P 1'
#
loop_
_entity.id
_entity.type
_entity.pdbx_description
1 polymer ?
#
loop_
_entity_poly.entity_id
_entity_poly.type
_entity_poly.pdbx_seq_one_letter_code
_entity_poly.pdbx_strand_id
1 'polypeptide(L)'
;MASHHRRADVDSHARATVPSPGNTSDEAEHTPLPGSRIDELLERVAQPTLPAIERPSTAPPGPSSASLRTARVTRVLDNRVELRMRGTDQTMIAKIDEGVERDLLAHAAESGGTALVEMLSGQEPLVIGLVQTRLPSKVEIKAKDIVIDAEREVLIRAGRAALRIREDGDVELVGSRILTMSRGLFRIVGRVLRLN
;
A
#
# COMPACT_ATOMS: atom_id res chain seq x y z
N MET A 1 -51.74 -5.98 45.72
CA MET A 1 -51.51 -4.70 46.44
C MET A 1 -50.68 -3.79 45.55
N ALA A 2 -51.19 -2.57 45.32
CA ALA A 2 -50.56 -1.31 44.86
C ALA A 2 -49.35 -1.37 43.89
N SER A 3 -49.44 -0.89 42.64
CA SER A 3 -49.53 0.53 42.20
C SER A 3 -48.22 1.33 42.32
N HIS A 4 -47.59 1.67 41.18
CA HIS A 4 -47.31 3.04 40.71
C HIS A 4 -46.52 2.97 39.39
N HIS A 5 -47.10 3.37 38.24
CA HIS A 5 -47.08 4.72 37.63
C HIS A 5 -45.73 5.14 37.00
N ARG A 6 -45.67 5.19 35.66
CA ARG A 6 -45.67 6.46 34.91
C ARG A 6 -45.82 6.26 33.40
N ARG A 7 -46.82 6.96 32.85
CA ARG A 7 -47.07 7.28 31.44
C ARG A 7 -46.11 8.37 30.95
N ALA A 8 -45.86 8.39 29.64
CA ALA A 8 -45.74 9.62 28.86
C ALA A 8 -46.22 9.34 27.41
N ASP A 9 -47.38 9.92 27.08
CA ASP A 9 -47.89 10.19 25.72
C ASP A 9 -46.97 11.25 25.05
N VAL A 10 -46.58 11.12 23.77
CA VAL A 10 -47.30 11.43 22.51
C VAL A 10 -47.69 12.91 22.36
N ASP A 11 -46.95 13.62 21.50
CA ASP A 11 -47.37 14.73 20.63
C ASP A 11 -46.10 15.28 19.91
N SER A 12 -46.08 15.85 18.71
CA SER A 12 -46.86 15.79 17.47
C SER A 12 -46.19 16.77 16.48
N HIS A 13 -46.47 16.58 15.19
CA HIS A 13 -46.27 17.51 14.06
C HIS A 13 -44.91 17.66 13.37
N ALA A 14 -44.78 16.84 12.32
CA ALA A 14 -44.02 17.11 11.11
C ALA A 14 -44.69 18.19 10.22
N ARG A 15 -43.90 19.13 9.71
CA ARG A 15 -44.16 19.89 8.48
C ARG A 15 -42.87 20.58 8.02
N ALA A 16 -42.28 20.13 6.92
CA ALA A 16 -41.35 20.92 6.13
C ALA A 16 -41.69 20.73 4.66
N THR A 17 -42.02 21.85 4.03
CA THR A 17 -42.65 22.02 2.73
C THR A 17 -41.60 22.01 1.62
N VAL A 18 -41.91 21.31 0.54
CA VAL A 18 -41.15 21.29 -0.73
C VAL A 18 -41.52 22.53 -1.56
N PRO A 19 -40.55 23.23 -2.19
CA PRO A 19 -40.84 24.01 -3.39
C PRO A 19 -40.34 23.31 -4.67
N SER A 20 -41.29 23.16 -5.60
CA SER A 20 -41.15 22.64 -6.97
C SER A 20 -40.42 23.62 -7.91
N PRO A 21 -39.95 23.15 -9.09
CA PRO A 21 -39.15 23.94 -10.03
C PRO A 21 -40.01 24.83 -10.93
N GLY A 22 -39.56 26.08 -11.14
CA GLY A 22 -40.14 27.01 -12.10
C GLY A 22 -39.47 26.91 -13.46
N ASN A 23 -40.25 26.51 -14.47
CA ASN A 23 -39.95 26.62 -15.90
C ASN A 23 -40.38 28.02 -16.39
N THR A 24 -39.49 28.73 -17.08
CA THR A 24 -39.86 29.74 -18.09
C THR A 24 -38.85 29.66 -19.23
N SER A 25 -39.34 29.24 -20.40
CA SER A 25 -38.65 29.28 -21.69
C SER A 25 -38.98 30.60 -22.41
N ASP A 26 -38.15 30.89 -23.42
CA ASP A 26 -38.26 31.88 -24.50
C ASP A 26 -37.91 33.35 -24.19
N GLU A 27 -36.72 33.78 -24.65
CA GLU A 27 -36.63 34.53 -25.92
C GLU A 27 -35.18 34.52 -26.45
N ALA A 28 -35.08 34.43 -27.78
CA ALA A 28 -33.88 34.17 -28.54
C ALA A 28 -33.13 35.46 -28.90
N GLU A 29 -31.82 35.48 -28.66
CA GLU A 29 -30.90 36.40 -29.33
C GLU A 29 -29.74 35.57 -29.92
N HIS A 30 -29.83 35.31 -31.23
CA HIS A 30 -28.84 34.58 -32.00
C HIS A 30 -27.55 35.39 -32.11
N THR A 31 -26.55 35.03 -31.31
CA THR A 31 -25.14 35.35 -31.57
C THR A 31 -24.48 34.07 -32.11
N PRO A 32 -24.01 34.01 -33.37
CA PRO A 32 -23.30 32.83 -33.84
C PRO A 32 -21.90 32.79 -33.22
N LEU A 33 -21.69 31.83 -32.30
CA LEU A 33 -20.39 31.49 -31.70
C LEU A 33 -19.74 30.29 -32.44
N PRO A 34 -18.42 30.10 -32.32
CA PRO A 34 -17.52 29.82 -33.44
C PRO A 34 -17.36 28.32 -33.73
N GLY A 35 -18.23 27.77 -34.58
CA GLY A 35 -18.08 26.40 -35.10
C GLY A 35 -17.00 26.24 -36.19
N SER A 36 -16.59 27.31 -36.87
CA SER A 36 -15.79 27.19 -38.10
C SER A 36 -14.29 26.92 -37.90
N ARG A 37 -13.74 27.08 -36.69
CA ARG A 37 -12.29 26.88 -36.46
C ARG A 37 -11.90 25.46 -36.06
N ILE A 38 -12.82 24.68 -35.51
CA ILE A 38 -12.55 23.29 -35.10
C ILE A 38 -12.64 22.37 -36.32
N ASP A 39 -13.61 22.60 -37.19
CA ASP A 39 -13.76 21.84 -38.45
C ASP A 39 -12.60 22.09 -39.42
N GLU A 40 -12.08 23.33 -39.51
CA GLU A 40 -10.87 23.66 -40.29
C GLU A 40 -9.58 23.03 -39.74
N LEU A 41 -9.52 22.73 -38.43
CA LEU A 41 -8.40 22.03 -37.81
C LEU A 41 -8.44 20.52 -38.04
N LEU A 42 -9.64 19.94 -38.14
CA LEU A 42 -9.84 18.52 -38.42
C LEU A 42 -9.56 18.17 -39.89
N GLU A 43 -9.87 19.05 -40.84
CA GLU A 43 -9.56 18.83 -42.27
C GLU A 43 -8.06 18.98 -42.61
N ARG A 44 -7.29 19.70 -41.79
CA ARG A 44 -5.83 19.92 -42.02
C ARG A 44 -4.93 18.79 -41.52
N VAL A 45 -5.47 17.77 -40.86
CA VAL A 45 -4.70 16.58 -40.51
C VAL A 45 -4.66 15.67 -41.72
N ALA A 46 -3.65 15.89 -42.57
CA ALA A 46 -3.26 14.96 -43.63
C ALA A 46 -3.18 13.55 -43.03
N GLN A 47 -3.95 12.61 -43.58
CA GLN A 47 -3.83 11.19 -43.23
C GLN A 47 -2.37 10.80 -43.40
N PRO A 48 -1.67 10.35 -42.35
CA PRO A 48 -0.32 9.86 -42.52
C PRO A 48 -0.44 8.62 -43.40
N THR A 49 0.08 8.69 -44.63
CA THR A 49 0.28 7.51 -45.46
C THR A 49 1.22 6.60 -44.69
N LEU A 50 0.67 5.57 -44.05
CA LEU A 50 1.46 4.56 -43.37
C LEU A 50 2.35 3.90 -44.44
N PRO A 51 3.69 3.96 -44.31
CA PRO A 51 4.54 3.16 -45.18
C PRO A 51 4.16 1.69 -45.00
N ALA A 52 4.14 0.94 -46.10
CA ALA A 52 3.92 -0.50 -46.07
C ALA A 52 4.87 -1.11 -45.03
N ILE A 53 4.32 -1.73 -43.99
CA ILE A 53 5.09 -2.45 -42.99
C ILE A 53 5.67 -3.67 -43.71
N GLU A 54 6.91 -3.56 -44.17
CA GLU A 54 7.72 -4.73 -44.47
C GLU A 54 7.70 -5.63 -43.23
N ARG A 55 7.23 -6.86 -43.39
CA ARG A 55 7.27 -7.87 -42.34
C ARG A 55 8.72 -7.94 -41.85
N PRO A 56 9.00 -7.76 -40.55
CA PRO A 56 10.36 -7.81 -40.07
C PRO A 56 10.97 -9.15 -40.46
N SER A 57 12.01 -9.05 -41.28
CA SER A 57 13.00 -10.07 -41.55
C SER A 57 13.32 -10.83 -40.27
N THR A 58 13.41 -12.16 -40.38
CA THR A 58 13.82 -13.05 -39.29
C THR A 58 15.11 -12.53 -38.67
N ALA A 59 14.97 -11.82 -37.55
CA ALA A 59 16.10 -11.32 -36.78
C ALA A 59 16.95 -12.54 -36.33
N PRO A 60 18.29 -12.45 -36.42
CA PRO A 60 19.16 -13.45 -35.81
C PRO A 60 18.86 -13.53 -34.30
N PRO A 61 19.07 -14.69 -33.63
CA PRO A 61 18.72 -14.86 -32.23
C PRO A 61 19.34 -13.72 -31.40
N GLY A 62 18.48 -12.82 -30.94
CA GLY A 62 18.86 -11.71 -30.08
C GLY A 62 19.40 -12.21 -28.73
N PRO A 63 20.05 -11.35 -27.95
CA PRO A 63 20.61 -11.70 -26.65
C PRO A 63 19.53 -12.35 -25.78
N SER A 64 19.90 -13.42 -25.06
CA SER A 64 19.01 -14.21 -24.21
C SER A 64 18.06 -13.32 -23.42
N SER A 65 16.75 -13.43 -23.68
CA SER A 65 15.76 -12.63 -22.98
C SER A 65 15.69 -13.11 -21.53
N ALA A 66 16.31 -12.36 -20.61
CA ALA A 66 16.06 -12.52 -19.19
C ALA A 66 14.56 -12.26 -18.93
N SER A 67 13.92 -13.15 -18.17
CA SER A 67 12.53 -12.94 -17.74
C SER A 67 12.43 -13.04 -16.22
N LEU A 68 11.70 -12.10 -15.63
CA LEU A 68 11.36 -12.12 -14.22
C LEU A 68 10.02 -12.81 -14.02
N ARG A 69 9.97 -13.72 -13.06
CA ARG A 69 8.76 -14.47 -12.70
C ARG A 69 8.63 -14.55 -11.20
N THR A 70 7.40 -14.77 -10.74
CA THR A 70 7.13 -15.07 -9.33
C THR A 70 6.91 -16.55 -9.13
N ALA A 71 7.41 -17.09 -8.02
CA ALA A 71 7.18 -18.47 -7.62
C ALA A 71 6.88 -18.57 -6.13
N ARG A 72 6.08 -19.56 -5.72
CA ARG A 72 5.89 -19.86 -4.30
C ARG A 72 7.08 -20.66 -3.80
N VAL A 73 7.65 -20.27 -2.67
CA VAL A 73 8.70 -21.03 -2.00
C VAL A 73 8.08 -22.26 -1.35
N THR A 74 8.55 -23.46 -1.69
CA THR A 74 8.06 -24.71 -1.09
C THR A 74 9.03 -25.28 -0.09
N ARG A 75 10.33 -25.26 -0.39
CA ARG A 75 11.37 -25.81 0.49
C ARG A 75 12.71 -25.14 0.24
N VAL A 76 13.44 -24.87 1.30
CA VAL A 76 14.84 -24.40 1.22
C VAL A 76 15.78 -25.61 1.39
N LEU A 77 16.75 -25.71 0.50
CA LEU A 77 17.89 -26.63 0.54
C LEU A 77 19.16 -25.81 0.82
N ASP A 78 20.33 -26.46 0.93
CA ASP A 78 21.57 -25.79 1.36
C ASP A 78 21.88 -24.49 0.60
N ASN A 79 21.96 -24.53 -0.73
CA ASN A 79 22.21 -23.34 -1.56
C ASN A 79 21.21 -23.19 -2.71
N ARG A 80 20.09 -23.88 -2.60
CA ARG A 80 19.06 -23.95 -3.61
C ARG A 80 17.71 -23.90 -2.95
N VAL A 81 16.71 -23.49 -3.70
CA VAL A 81 15.34 -23.42 -3.21
C VAL A 81 14.43 -24.09 -4.22
N GLU A 82 13.56 -24.94 -3.69
CA GLU A 82 12.49 -25.55 -4.45
C GLU A 82 11.32 -24.57 -4.49
N LEU A 83 10.83 -24.34 -5.71
CA LEU A 83 9.86 -23.32 -6.03
C LEU A 83 8.75 -23.93 -6.87
N ARG A 84 7.52 -23.50 -6.62
CA ARG A 84 6.39 -23.75 -7.53
C ARG A 84 6.07 -22.48 -8.29
N MET A 85 6.26 -22.51 -9.60
CA MET A 85 6.09 -21.33 -10.45
C MET A 85 4.64 -20.84 -10.44
N ARG A 86 4.42 -19.52 -10.50
CA ARG A 86 3.06 -18.99 -10.58
C ARG A 86 2.49 -19.20 -11.99
N GLY A 87 1.26 -19.71 -12.06
CA GLY A 87 0.56 -19.97 -13.33
C GLY A 87 0.88 -21.33 -13.97
N THR A 88 1.76 -22.12 -13.36
CA THR A 88 2.08 -23.48 -13.79
C THR A 88 2.28 -24.36 -12.56
N ASP A 89 1.77 -25.59 -12.52
CA ASP A 89 2.04 -26.52 -11.41
C ASP A 89 3.46 -27.14 -11.46
N GLN A 90 4.35 -26.53 -12.25
CA GLN A 90 5.73 -26.94 -12.37
C GLN A 90 6.53 -26.54 -11.13
N THR A 91 7.13 -27.54 -10.49
CA THR A 91 8.16 -27.36 -9.48
C THR A 91 9.52 -27.21 -10.15
N MET A 92 10.35 -26.32 -9.64
CA MET A 92 11.67 -26.01 -10.16
C MET A 92 12.63 -25.72 -9.02
N ILE A 93 13.90 -26.06 -9.24
CA ILE A 93 14.99 -25.75 -8.31
C ILE A 93 15.72 -24.54 -8.85
N ALA A 94 15.87 -23.52 -8.01
CA ALA A 94 16.60 -22.30 -8.31
C ALA A 94 17.80 -22.16 -7.38
N LYS A 95 18.85 -21.51 -7.86
CA LYS A 95 19.96 -21.02 -7.04
C LYS A 95 19.53 -19.78 -6.26
N ILE A 96 20.11 -19.58 -5.09
CA ILE A 96 19.89 -18.39 -4.27
C ILE A 96 20.96 -17.36 -4.61
N ASP A 97 20.56 -16.13 -4.90
CA ASP A 97 21.47 -15.00 -5.09
C ASP A 97 22.17 -14.62 -3.78
N GLU A 98 23.39 -14.09 -3.87
CA GLU A 98 24.20 -13.72 -2.69
C GLU A 98 23.56 -12.60 -1.86
N GLY A 99 22.73 -11.75 -2.48
CA GLY A 99 21.98 -10.70 -1.78
C GLY A 99 20.73 -11.19 -1.04
N VAL A 100 20.36 -12.47 -1.17
CA VAL A 100 19.15 -13.02 -0.55
C VAL A 100 19.51 -13.86 0.67
N GLU A 101 19.07 -13.39 1.83
CA GLU A 101 19.26 -14.10 3.09
C GLU A 101 18.44 -15.39 3.14
N ARG A 102 19.08 -16.49 3.54
CA ARG A 102 18.47 -17.82 3.55
C ARG A 102 17.36 -17.95 4.59
N ASP A 103 17.53 -17.30 5.75
CA ASP A 103 16.54 -17.34 6.84
C ASP A 103 15.21 -16.70 6.40
N LEU A 104 15.28 -15.66 5.55
CA LEU A 104 14.08 -15.06 4.95
C LEU A 104 13.37 -16.04 4.01
N LEU A 105 14.13 -16.80 3.20
CA LEU A 105 13.56 -17.83 2.32
C LEU A 105 12.98 -19.00 3.12
N ALA A 106 13.60 -19.39 4.22
CA ALA A 106 13.10 -20.45 5.10
C ALA A 106 11.76 -20.03 5.71
N HIS A 107 11.68 -18.80 6.24
CA HIS A 107 10.43 -18.23 6.72
C HIS A 107 9.36 -18.13 5.63
N ALA A 108 9.75 -17.80 4.39
CA ALA A 108 8.85 -17.80 3.25
C ALA A 108 8.35 -19.21 2.92
N ALA A 109 9.17 -20.25 3.01
CA ALA A 109 8.73 -21.63 2.79
C ALA A 109 7.65 -22.04 3.81
N GLU A 110 7.84 -21.71 5.09
CA GLU A 110 6.90 -22.03 6.18
C GLU A 110 5.56 -21.29 6.04
N SER A 111 5.62 -20.01 5.63
CA SER A 111 4.43 -19.15 5.52
C SER A 111 3.74 -19.21 4.14
N GLY A 112 4.29 -19.98 3.20
CA GLY A 112 3.83 -20.04 1.80
C GLY A 112 4.05 -18.74 1.03
N GLY A 113 5.15 -18.05 1.34
CA GLY A 113 5.63 -16.82 0.73
C GLY A 113 6.00 -16.96 -0.74
N THR A 114 6.17 -15.82 -1.40
CA THR A 114 6.47 -15.73 -2.83
C THR A 114 7.89 -15.20 -3.02
N ALA A 115 8.64 -15.78 -3.93
CA ALA A 115 9.96 -15.32 -4.36
C ALA A 115 9.88 -14.73 -5.77
N LEU A 116 10.80 -13.79 -6.04
CA LEU A 116 11.10 -13.29 -7.37
C LEU A 116 12.25 -14.10 -7.96
N VAL A 117 12.03 -14.63 -9.16
CA VAL A 117 12.93 -15.55 -9.85
C VAL A 117 13.31 -14.94 -11.18
N GLU A 118 14.61 -14.84 -11.42
CA GLU A 118 15.20 -14.48 -12.69
C GLU A 118 15.48 -15.73 -13.52
N MET A 119 15.06 -15.70 -14.77
CA MET A 119 15.21 -16.80 -15.72
C MET A 119 16.00 -16.29 -16.93
N LEU A 120 17.28 -16.67 -17.03
CA LEU A 120 18.11 -16.42 -18.20
C LEU A 120 18.21 -17.68 -19.05
N SER A 121 18.13 -17.54 -20.38
CA SER A 121 18.27 -18.67 -21.29
C SER A 121 19.65 -19.31 -21.14
N GLY A 122 19.69 -20.62 -20.91
CA GLY A 122 20.94 -21.38 -20.73
C GLY A 122 21.58 -21.25 -19.35
N GLN A 123 20.96 -20.55 -18.40
CA GLN A 123 21.43 -20.49 -17.01
C GLN A 123 20.43 -21.14 -16.05
N GLU A 124 20.92 -21.49 -14.85
CA GLU A 124 20.04 -21.94 -13.78
C GLU A 124 19.16 -20.78 -13.28
N PRO A 125 17.89 -21.03 -12.94
CA PRO A 125 17.02 -20.03 -12.34
C PRO A 125 17.65 -19.44 -11.08
N LEU A 126 17.52 -18.13 -10.90
CA LEU A 126 18.12 -17.41 -9.77
C LEU A 126 17.04 -16.73 -8.93
N VAL A 127 17.03 -16.96 -7.62
CA VAL A 127 16.17 -16.21 -6.70
C VAL A 127 16.89 -14.95 -6.27
N ILE A 128 16.34 -13.81 -6.69
CA ILE A 128 16.90 -12.48 -6.45
C ILE A 128 16.16 -11.71 -5.34
N GLY A 129 15.06 -12.25 -4.81
CA GLY A 129 14.35 -11.63 -3.70
C GLY A 129 13.05 -12.31 -3.31
N LEU A 130 12.41 -11.75 -2.27
CA LEU A 130 11.08 -12.16 -1.79
C LEU A 130 10.05 -11.09 -2.11
N VAL A 131 8.83 -11.54 -2.40
CA VAL A 131 7.66 -10.70 -2.63
C VAL A 131 6.71 -10.86 -1.45
N GLN A 132 6.63 -9.82 -0.63
CA GLN A 132 5.67 -9.75 0.47
C GLN A 132 4.32 -9.25 -0.04
N THR A 133 3.31 -10.11 -0.02
CA THR A 133 1.97 -9.82 -0.52
C THR A 133 0.94 -9.56 0.58
N ARG A 134 1.32 -9.71 1.85
CA ARG A 134 0.45 -9.56 3.02
C ARG A 134 1.13 -8.72 4.10
N LEU A 135 0.34 -7.90 4.78
CA LEU A 135 0.78 -7.23 6.00
C LEU A 135 0.99 -8.30 7.09
N PRO A 136 2.14 -8.31 7.80
CA PRO A 136 2.37 -9.28 8.86
C PRO A 136 1.45 -8.96 10.03
N SER A 137 0.85 -9.98 10.64
CA SER A 137 0.02 -9.80 11.85
C SER A 137 0.86 -9.44 13.08
N LYS A 138 2.14 -9.81 13.08
CA LYS A 138 3.13 -9.51 14.11
C LYS A 138 4.51 -9.35 13.47
N VAL A 139 5.28 -8.36 13.92
CA VAL A 139 6.71 -8.22 13.64
C VAL A 139 7.45 -8.34 14.97
N GLU A 140 8.44 -9.22 15.05
CA GLU A 140 9.31 -9.39 16.21
C GLU A 140 10.74 -9.01 15.82
N ILE A 141 11.24 -7.90 16.38
CA ILE A 141 12.58 -7.40 16.09
C ILE A 141 13.49 -7.82 17.24
N LYS A 142 14.45 -8.71 16.95
CA LYS A 142 15.52 -9.10 17.87
C LYS A 142 16.82 -8.51 17.36
N ALA A 143 17.34 -7.53 18.07
CA ALA A 143 18.59 -6.89 17.70
C ALA A 143 19.38 -6.54 18.97
N LYS A 144 20.70 -6.43 18.81
CA LYS A 144 21.57 -5.87 19.85
C LYS A 144 21.20 -4.41 20.12
N ASP A 145 20.98 -3.64 19.05
CA ASP A 145 20.59 -2.23 19.09
C ASP A 145 19.44 -1.98 18.10
N ILE A 146 18.46 -1.18 18.49
CA ILE A 146 17.36 -0.72 17.61
C ILE A 146 17.41 0.82 17.59
N VAL A 147 17.69 1.39 16.42
CA VAL A 147 17.69 2.83 16.20
C VAL A 147 16.52 3.17 15.27
N ILE A 148 15.62 4.03 15.74
CA ILE A 148 14.51 4.58 14.94
C ILE A 148 14.84 6.05 14.71
N ASP A 149 15.18 6.38 13.48
CA ASP A 149 15.45 7.76 13.03
C ASP A 149 14.31 8.23 12.13
N ALA A 150 13.89 9.48 12.31
CA ALA A 150 12.82 10.09 11.54
C ALA A 150 13.04 11.60 11.45
N GLU A 151 12.94 12.15 10.25
CA GLU A 151 13.17 13.57 10.01
C GLU A 151 12.14 14.48 10.68
N ARG A 152 10.90 13.99 10.87
CA ARG A 152 9.76 14.84 11.28
C ARG A 152 9.02 14.33 12.52
N GLU A 153 8.71 13.04 12.56
CA GLU A 153 7.88 12.48 13.62
C GLU A 153 8.11 10.97 13.81
N VAL A 154 8.14 10.53 15.07
CA VAL A 154 7.97 9.13 15.47
C VAL A 154 6.65 8.98 16.22
N LEU A 155 5.73 8.17 15.68
CA LEU A 155 4.44 7.86 16.30
C LEU A 155 4.31 6.36 16.57
N ILE A 156 4.17 5.99 17.84
CA ILE A 156 3.94 4.62 18.30
C ILE A 156 2.52 4.55 18.87
N ARG A 157 1.64 3.72 18.28
CA ARG A 157 0.23 3.62 18.65
C ARG A 157 -0.18 2.19 19.02
N ALA A 158 -0.96 2.07 20.08
CA ALA A 158 -1.62 0.81 20.48
C ALA A 158 -3.04 1.10 21.00
N GLY A 159 -4.06 0.84 20.18
CA GLY A 159 -5.45 1.13 20.52
C GLY A 159 -5.66 2.62 20.81
N ARG A 160 -6.01 2.95 22.07
CA ARG A 160 -6.20 4.33 22.56
C ARG A 160 -4.93 4.98 23.12
N ALA A 161 -3.84 4.23 23.23
CA ALA A 161 -2.57 4.75 23.72
C ALA A 161 -1.69 5.18 22.54
N ALA A 162 -0.94 6.27 22.72
CA ALA A 162 0.02 6.75 21.74
C ALA A 162 1.21 7.44 22.43
N LEU A 163 2.39 7.25 21.87
CA LEU A 163 3.60 8.04 22.13
C LEU A 163 3.98 8.73 20.81
N ARG A 164 4.16 10.04 20.87
CA ARG A 164 4.48 10.87 19.71
C ARG A 164 5.69 11.75 20.03
N ILE A 165 6.70 11.74 19.17
CA ILE A 165 7.91 12.55 19.28
C ILE A 165 8.03 13.35 17.98
N ARG A 166 8.11 14.68 18.08
CA ARG A 166 8.23 15.59 16.93
C ARG A 166 9.64 16.13 16.75
N GLU A 167 9.91 16.67 15.56
CA GLU A 167 11.14 17.38 15.20
C GLU A 167 11.44 18.61 16.08
N ASP A 168 10.43 19.27 16.64
CA ASP A 168 10.56 20.43 17.53
C ASP A 168 10.89 20.05 18.99
N GLY A 169 11.02 18.75 19.27
CA GLY A 169 11.28 18.20 20.60
C GLY A 169 10.03 18.03 21.45
N ASP A 170 8.82 18.28 20.90
CA ASP A 170 7.56 17.99 21.59
C ASP A 170 7.38 16.47 21.74
N VAL A 171 7.07 16.04 22.96
CA VAL A 171 6.85 14.64 23.32
C VAL A 171 5.49 14.52 23.99
N GLU A 172 4.58 13.82 23.33
CA GLU A 172 3.23 13.56 23.84
C GLU A 172 3.07 12.08 24.18
N LEU A 173 2.58 11.81 25.39
CA LEU A 173 2.16 10.50 25.83
C LEU A 173 0.68 10.54 26.20
N VAL A 174 -0.14 9.79 25.47
CA VAL A 174 -1.58 9.68 25.69
C VAL A 174 -1.93 8.26 26.09
N GLY A 175 -2.70 8.11 27.17
CA GLY A 175 -3.18 6.82 27.63
C GLY A 175 -4.23 6.95 28.75
N SER A 176 -5.00 5.90 28.98
CA SER A 176 -5.98 5.86 30.08
C SER A 176 -5.35 5.76 31.46
N ARG A 177 -4.13 5.20 31.53
CA ARG A 177 -3.34 5.09 32.75
C ARG A 177 -1.87 5.06 32.36
N ILE A 178 -1.07 5.92 32.97
CA ILE A 178 0.38 5.94 32.81
C ILE A 178 0.99 5.37 34.09
N LEU A 179 1.69 4.24 33.96
CA LEU A 179 2.43 3.62 35.06
C LEU A 179 3.92 3.75 34.77
N THR A 180 4.62 4.50 35.59
CA THR A 180 6.08 4.64 35.52
C THR A 180 6.69 4.00 36.75
N MET A 181 7.60 3.05 36.54
CA MET A 181 8.36 2.40 37.60
C MET A 181 9.85 2.49 37.26
N SER A 182 10.67 2.85 38.25
CA SER A 182 12.13 2.84 38.13
C SER A 182 12.72 2.08 39.31
N ARG A 183 13.79 1.31 39.08
CA ARG A 183 14.57 0.65 40.15
C ARG A 183 15.57 1.59 40.82
N GLY A 184 15.75 2.78 40.27
CA GLY A 184 16.63 3.82 40.80
C GLY A 184 15.90 5.15 40.93
N LEU A 185 16.66 6.24 40.97
CA LEU A 185 16.10 7.58 41.08
C LEU A 185 15.34 7.95 39.79
N PHE A 186 14.06 8.26 39.92
CA PHE A 186 13.23 8.80 38.84
C PHE A 186 13.08 10.31 39.02
N ARG A 187 13.44 11.08 37.99
CA ARG A 187 13.34 12.55 38.00
C ARG A 187 12.50 13.00 36.83
N ILE A 188 11.55 13.89 37.10
CA ILE A 188 10.86 14.67 36.08
C ILE A 188 11.38 16.09 36.22
N VAL A 189 11.96 16.64 35.15
CA VAL A 189 12.57 17.96 35.13
C VAL A 189 11.94 18.78 34.02
N GLY A 190 11.51 20.00 34.35
CA GLY A 190 10.98 20.96 33.40
C GLY A 190 11.04 22.36 33.97
N ARG A 191 11.03 23.38 33.10
CA ARG A 191 10.94 24.79 33.52
C ARG A 191 9.68 25.07 34.32
N VAL A 192 8.58 24.39 33.95
CA VAL A 192 7.29 24.42 34.66
C VAL A 192 6.74 23.00 34.67
N LEU A 193 6.35 22.52 35.84
CA LEU A 193 5.64 21.25 36.02
C LEU A 193 4.23 21.55 36.51
N ARG A 194 3.24 21.16 35.72
CA ARG A 194 1.82 21.22 36.11
C ARG A 194 1.37 19.79 36.40
N LEU A 195 1.14 19.51 37.67
CA LEU A 195 0.58 18.26 38.16
C LEU A 195 -0.79 18.59 38.73
N ASN A 196 -1.81 17.83 38.31
CA ASN A 196 -3.17 17.93 38.83
C ASN A 196 -3.47 16.71 39.70
#